data_AF-A0A6N6PRJ7-F1
#
_entry.id   AF-A0A6N6PRJ7-F1
#
_cell.length_a   1.000
_cell.length_b   1.000
_cell.length_c   1.000
_cell.angle_alpha   90.00
_cell.angle_beta   90.00
_cell.angle_gamma   90.00
#
_symmetry.space_group_name_H-M   'P 1'
#
loop_
_entity.id
_entity.type
_entity.pdbx_description
1 polymer ?
#
loop_
_entity_poly.entity_id
_entity_poly.type
_entity_poly.pdbx_seq_one_letter_code
_entity_poly.pdbx_strand_id
1 'polypeptide(L)' 'MKVLLQHKESGLYLKDIGVTTNDYLDAIEFLSSTQAIEFSALHKISDMQIVLRFQEQHYDIVLPMLADRRLMI' A
#
# COMPACT_ATOMS: atom_id res chain seq x y z
N MET A 1 14.95 0.45 -0.78
CA MET A 1 13.61 0.98 -1.12
C MET A 1 12.60 -0.09 -0.72
N LYS A 2 11.50 0.27 -0.06
CA LYS A 2 10.42 -0.65 0.31
C LYS A 2 9.15 -0.31 -0.45
N VAL A 3 8.38 -1.32 -0.84
CA VAL A 3 7.03 -1.16 -1.38
C VAL A 3 6.05 -1.61 -0.31
N LEU A 4 5.22 -0.70 0.18
CA LEU A 4 4.31 -0.93 1.31
C LEU A 4 2.88 -0.55 0.91
N LEU A 5 1.90 -1.12 1.62
CA LEU A 5 0.53 -0.63 1.60
C LEU A 5 0.26 0.20 2.84
N GLN A 6 -0.34 1.37 2.64
CA GLN A 6 -0.68 2.32 3.69
C GLN A 6 -2.15 2.71 3.59
N HIS A 7 -2.87 2.74 4.70
CA HIS A 7 -4.24 3.24 4.74
C HIS A 7 -4.29 4.74 4.40
N LYS A 8 -5.22 5.13 3.53
CA LYS A 8 -5.32 6.49 2.97
C LYS A 8 -5.53 7.58 4.04
N GLU A 9 -6.36 7.28 5.05
CA GLU A 9 -6.73 8.26 6.09
C GLU A 9 -5.83 8.19 7.33
N SER A 10 -5.68 7.00 7.94
CA SER A 10 -4.92 6.83 9.19
C SER A 10 -3.40 6.83 9.01
N GLY A 11 -2.88 6.59 7.80
CA GLY A 11 -1.45 6.46 7.55
C GLY A 11 -0.81 5.18 8.11
N LEU A 12 -1.60 4.25 8.66
CA LEU A 12 -1.12 2.96 9.16
C LEU A 12 -0.75 2.04 8.00
N TYR A 13 0.28 1.23 8.18
CA TYR A 13 0.77 0.27 7.19
C TYR A 13 0.13 -1.11 7.39
N LEU A 14 -0.06 -1.85 6.30
CA LEU A 14 -0.54 -3.23 6.36
C LEU A 14 0.54 -4.14 6.96
N LYS A 15 0.21 -4.81 8.07
CA LYS A 15 1.06 -5.83 8.71
C LYS A 15 0.62 -7.25 8.36
N ASP A 16 -0.69 -7.47 8.32
CA ASP A 16 -1.32 -8.72 7.92
C ASP A 16 -2.75 -8.41 7.42
N ILE A 17 -3.45 -9.37 6.84
CA ILE A 17 -4.83 -9.21 6.38
C ILE A 17 -5.71 -8.77 7.55
N GLY A 18 -6.25 -7.55 7.48
CA GLY A 18 -7.07 -6.95 8.54
C GLY A 18 -6.29 -6.40 9.74
N VAL A 19 -4.95 -6.44 9.70
CA VAL A 19 -4.07 -5.93 10.77
C VAL A 19 -3.17 -4.83 10.23
N THR A 20 -3.16 -3.68 10.91
CA THR A 20 -2.31 -2.54 10.55
C THR A 20 -1.35 -2.16 11.68
N THR A 21 -0.27 -1.47 11.33
CA THR A 21 0.78 -1.03 12.25
C THR A 21 1.20 0.41 11.94
N ASN A 22 1.69 1.14 12.93
CA ASN A 22 2.31 2.45 12.71
C ASN A 22 3.82 2.35 12.37
N ASP A 23 4.42 1.18 12.55
CA ASP A 23 5.82 0.92 12.24
C ASP A 23 5.96 0.29 10.84
N TYR A 24 6.53 1.05 9.91
CA TYR A 24 6.76 0.58 8.54
C TYR A 24 7.79 -0.56 8.44
N LEU A 25 8.60 -0.80 9.49
CA LEU A 25 9.54 -1.93 9.53
C LEU A 25 8.83 -3.26 9.81
N ASP A 26 7.65 -3.22 10.43
CA ASP A 26 6.79 -4.36 10.76
C ASP A 26 5.65 -4.54 9.75
N ALA A 27 5.67 -3.78 8.66
CA ALA A 27 4.72 -3.87 7.56
C ALA A 27 5.12 -4.94 6.55
N ILE A 28 4.14 -5.47 5.80
CA ILE A 28 4.39 -6.34 4.66
C ILE A 28 5.16 -5.56 3.60
N GLU A 29 6.31 -6.08 3.24
CA GLU A 29 7.13 -5.58 2.14
C GLU A 29 6.84 -6.36 0.87
N PHE A 30 6.41 -5.65 -0.17
CA PHE A 30 6.17 -6.22 -1.48
C PHE A 30 7.41 -6.11 -2.36
N LEU A 31 7.61 -7.09 -3.24
CA LEU A 31 8.73 -7.06 -4.20
C LEU A 31 8.56 -5.93 -5.23
N SER A 32 7.31 -5.60 -5.59
CA SER A 32 6.99 -4.59 -6.58
C SER A 32 5.61 -3.99 -6.36
N SER A 33 5.35 -2.84 -6.97
CA SER A 33 4.01 -2.22 -6.98
C SER A 33 2.97 -3.13 -7.63
N THR A 34 3.32 -3.86 -8.70
CA THR A 34 2.44 -4.86 -9.33
C THR A 34 1.99 -5.92 -8.34
N GLN A 35 2.92 -6.45 -7.53
CA GLN A 35 2.59 -7.46 -6.53
C GLN A 35 1.69 -6.90 -5.43
N ALA A 36 1.92 -5.66 -4.99
CA ALA A 36 1.05 -4.98 -4.03
C ALA A 36 -0.37 -4.75 -4.58
N ILE A 37 -0.50 -4.44 -5.88
CA ILE A 37 -1.80 -4.29 -6.57
C ILE A 37 -2.53 -5.63 -6.63
N GLU A 38 -1.85 -6.69 -7.08
CA GLU A 38 -2.41 -8.03 -7.18
C GLU A 38 -2.88 -8.55 -5.81
N PHE A 39 -2.06 -8.36 -4.77
CA PHE A 39 -2.40 -8.73 -3.39
C PHE A 39 -3.64 -7.97 -2.91
N SER A 40 -3.68 -6.65 -3.11
CA SER A 40 -4.82 -5.83 -2.69
C SER A 40 -6.10 -6.24 -3.42
N ALA A 41 -6.03 -6.53 -4.71
CA ALA A 41 -7.17 -7.01 -5.49
C ALA A 41 -7.67 -8.38 -5.00
N LEU A 42 -6.75 -9.33 -4.75
CA LEU A 42 -7.06 -10.67 -4.25
C LEU A 42 -7.75 -10.62 -2.88
N HIS A 43 -7.29 -9.73 -1.99
CA HIS A 43 -7.80 -9.59 -0.62
C HIS A 43 -8.87 -8.50 -0.47
N LYS A 44 -9.34 -7.90 -1.56
CA LYS A 44 -10.37 -6.83 -1.59
C LYS A 44 -10.02 -5.60 -0.73
N ILE A 45 -8.74 -5.27 -0.66
CA ILE A 45 -8.22 -4.08 0.02
C ILE A 45 -8.39 -2.89 -0.93
N SER A 46 -9.12 -1.85 -0.50
CA SER A 46 -9.50 -0.70 -1.35
C SER A 46 -9.28 0.66 -0.70
N ASP A 47 -9.10 0.68 0.61
CA ASP A 47 -8.83 1.82 1.49
C ASP A 47 -7.33 2.14 1.61
N MET A 48 -6.48 1.38 0.91
CA MET A 48 -5.03 1.55 0.95
C MET A 48 -4.44 2.17 -0.33
N GLN A 49 -3.24 2.71 -0.18
CA GLN A 49 -2.38 3.28 -1.22
C GLN A 49 -1.00 2.64 -1.16
N ILE A 50 -0.27 2.65 -2.28
CA ILE A 50 1.09 2.12 -2.33
C ILE A 50 2.05 3.22 -1.91
N VAL A 51 2.98 2.91 -1.02
CA VAL A 51 4.05 3.81 -0.59
C VAL A 51 5.39 3.18 -0.98
N LEU A 52 6.14 3.89 -1.81
CA LEU A 52 7.54 3.58 -2.11
C LEU A 52 8.39 4.38 -1.14
N ARG A 53 8.96 3.71 -0.14
CA ARG A 53 9.79 4.34 0.88
C ARG A 53 11.27 4.16 0.57
N PHE A 54 11.99 5.28 0.50
CA PHE A 54 13.43 5.30 0.27
C PHE A 54 14.11 5.52 1.63
N GLN A 55 15.03 4.63 2.03
CA GLN A 55 15.69 4.74 3.33
C GLN A 55 16.79 5.82 3.32
N GLU A 56 17.48 5.96 2.19
CA GLU A 56 18.60 6.89 2.03
C GLU A 56 18.14 8.28 1.59
N GLN A 57 16.97 8.36 0.95
CA GLN A 57 16.38 9.59 0.45
C GLN A 57 15.19 9.89 1.36
N HIS A 58 15.21 11.02 2.07
CA HIS A 58 14.16 11.41 3.03
C HIS A 58 12.85 11.83 2.36
N TYR A 59 12.40 11.12 1.34
CA TYR A 59 11.10 11.29 0.70
C TYR A 59 10.48 9.94 0.36
N ASP A 60 9.15 9.92 0.32
CA ASP A 60 8.35 8.78 -0.09
C ASP A 60 7.60 9.13 -1.38
N ILE A 61 7.34 8.14 -2.23
CA ILE A 61 6.40 8.28 -3.36
C ILE A 61 5.11 7.57 -2.97
N VAL A 62 4.01 8.30 -2.99
CA VAL A 62 2.67 7.76 -2.71
C VAL A 62 1.91 7.59 -4.03
N LEU A 63 1.55 6.36 -4.34
CA LEU A 63 0.77 6.02 -5.52
C LEU A 63 -0.66 5.68 -5.10
N PRO A 64 -1.67 6.51 -5.44
CA PRO A 64 -3.05 6.19 -5.16
C PRO A 64 -3.47 4.98 -6.00
N MET A 65 -4.06 3.99 -5.33
CA MET A 65 -4.68 2.87 -6.03
C MET A 65 -6.01 3.34 -6.60
N LEU A 66 -6.07 3.49 -7.93
CA LEU A 66 -7.33 3.74 -8.62
C LEU A 66 -8.18 2.47 -8.53
N ALA A 67 -9.36 2.58 -7.90
CA ALA A 67 -10.39 1.58 -8.10
C ALA A 67 -10.71 1.53 -9.60
N ASP A 68 -10.78 0.32 -10.16
CA ASP A 68 -11.10 0.10 -11.56
C ASP A 68 -12.35 0.93 -11.94
N ARG A 69 -12.20 1.89 -12.87
CA ARG A 69 -13.29 2.77 -13.32
C ARG A 69 -14.23 2.01 -14.27
N ARG A 70 -14.84 0.93 -13.79
CA ARG A 70 -15.88 0.18 -14.52
C ARG A 70 -17.31 0.54 -14.12
N LEU A 71 -17.51 1.69 -13.47
CA LEU A 71 -18.85 2.23 -13.22
C LEU A 71 -18.86 3.75 -13.45
N MET A 72 -18.84 4.18 -14.71
CA MET A 72 -19.43 5.45 -15.16
C MET A 72 -19.78 5.38 -16.65
N ILE A 73 -20.66 4.45 -17.04
CA ILE A 73 -21.59 4.62 -18.17
C ILE A 73 -22.84 3.78 -17.93
#